data_AF-A0A7X6HKK1-F1
#
_entry.id   AF-A0A7X6HKK1-F1
#
_cell.length_a   1.000
_cell.length_b   1.000
_cell.length_c   1.000
_cell.angle_alpha   90.00
_cell.angle_beta   90.00
_cell.angle_gamma   90.00
#
_symmetry.space_group_name_H-M   'P 1'
#
loop_
_entity.id
_entity.type
_entity.pdbx_description
1 polymer ?
#
loop_
_entity_poly.entity_id
_entity_poly.type
_entity_poly.pdbx_seq_one_letter_code
_entity_poly.pdbx_strand_id
1 'polypeptide(L)'
;MNEIVEKAQQAIATPEVQEMLKKLSEYGLGVFMPHMHDPETGNFAPLPSGMVAVEDNLQVSFHHASEPEVSNARPVGWVWDNSSQTAMACITCIEYSGQHGRTNH
;
A
#
# COMPACT_ATOMS: atom_id res chain seq x y z
N MET A 1 -13.28 12.18 -9.60
CA MET A 1 -12.46 11.09 -9.03
C MET A 1 -12.99 10.85 -7.60
N ASN A 2 -12.69 9.74 -6.94
CA ASN A 2 -13.25 9.51 -5.60
C ASN A 2 -12.80 10.63 -4.63
N GLU A 3 -13.71 11.18 -3.82
CA GLU A 3 -13.44 12.33 -2.95
C GLU A 3 -12.26 12.11 -1.99
N ILE A 4 -12.08 10.88 -1.48
CA ILE A 4 -10.95 10.54 -0.60
C ILE A 4 -9.62 10.57 -1.34
N VAL A 5 -9.62 10.14 -2.61
CA VAL A 5 -8.43 10.12 -3.48
C VAL A 5 -8.02 11.55 -3.82
N GLU A 6 -8.97 12.40 -4.20
CA GLU A 6 -8.73 13.82 -4.47
C GLU A 6 -8.18 14.54 -3.23
N LYS A 7 -8.80 14.29 -2.07
CA LYS A 7 -8.35 14.86 -0.79
C LYS A 7 -6.92 14.44 -0.45
N ALA A 8 -6.57 13.16 -0.63
CA ALA A 8 -5.22 12.67 -0.38
C ALA A 8 -4.18 13.35 -1.28
N GLN A 9 -4.48 13.52 -2.58
CA GLN A 9 -3.60 14.22 -3.51
C GLN A 9 -3.39 15.68 -3.12
N GLN A 10 -4.43 16.38 -2.69
CA GLN A 10 -4.31 17.78 -2.27
C GLN A 10 -3.57 17.92 -0.94
N ALA A 11 -3.75 16.97 -0.03
CA ALA A 11 -3.18 17.01 1.32
C ALA A 11 -1.64 17.09 1.31
N ILE A 12 -0.96 16.55 0.31
CA ILE A 12 0.52 16.58 0.21
C ILE A 12 1.09 18.00 0.16
N ALA A 13 0.30 18.99 -0.28
CA ALA A 13 0.69 20.39 -0.31
C ALA A 13 0.51 21.09 1.06
N THR A 14 -0.12 20.44 2.04
CA THR A 14 -0.37 21.01 3.36
C THR A 14 0.92 21.00 4.19
N PRO A 15 1.31 22.13 4.82
CA PRO A 15 2.54 22.20 5.61
C PRO A 15 2.63 21.12 6.69
N GLU A 16 1.54 20.84 7.39
CA GLU A 16 1.49 19.79 8.41
C GLU A 16 1.84 18.40 7.85
N VAL A 17 1.31 18.06 6.67
CA VAL A 17 1.59 16.78 6.00
C VAL A 17 3.04 16.71 5.54
N GLN A 18 3.61 17.82 5.06
CA GLN A 18 5.02 17.88 4.69
C GLN A 18 5.94 17.72 5.91
N GLU A 19 5.60 18.31 7.05
CA GLU A 19 6.36 18.11 8.30
C GLU A 19 6.29 16.66 8.78
N MET A 20 5.12 16.00 8.67
CA MET A 20 5.00 14.57 8.95
C MET A 20 5.87 13.73 8.00
N LEU A 21 5.87 14.04 6.69
CA LEU A 21 6.70 13.35 5.71
C LEU A 21 8.20 13.53 5.99
N LYS A 22 8.65 14.73 6.38
CA LYS A 22 10.04 14.97 6.80
C LYS A 22 10.42 14.05 7.97
N LYS A 23 9.59 13.98 9.00
CA LYS A 23 9.83 13.09 10.16
C LYS A 23 9.88 11.62 9.75
N LEU A 24 8.97 11.15 8.89
CA LEU A 24 8.98 9.79 8.38
C LEU A 24 10.29 9.48 7.62
N SER A 25 10.79 10.44 6.83
CA SER A 25 12.01 10.26 6.04
C SER A 25 13.26 10.00 6.87
N GLU A 26 13.30 10.48 8.13
CA GLU A 26 14.39 10.19 9.07
C GLU A 26 14.51 8.69 9.39
N TYR A 27 13.43 7.93 9.20
CA TYR A 27 13.36 6.48 9.38
C TYR A 27 13.37 5.70 8.06
N GLY A 28 13.63 6.37 6.93
CA GLY A 28 13.52 5.76 5.59
C GLY A 28 12.08 5.48 5.16
N LEU A 29 11.08 6.09 5.81
CA LEU A 29 9.67 5.94 5.48
C LEU A 29 9.17 7.10 4.61
N GLY A 30 8.10 6.84 3.86
CA GLY A 30 7.43 7.82 3.02
C GLY A 30 5.91 7.80 3.21
N VAL A 31 5.21 8.49 2.31
CA VAL A 31 3.74 8.42 2.20
C VAL A 31 3.35 7.85 0.86
N PHE A 32 2.25 7.12 0.85
CA PHE A 32 1.58 6.66 -0.36
C PHE A 32 0.07 6.82 -0.14
N MET A 33 -0.69 6.72 -1.22
CA MET A 33 -2.15 6.77 -1.17
C MET A 33 -2.68 5.34 -1.35
N PRO A 34 -3.23 4.69 -0.31
CA PRO A 34 -3.82 3.36 -0.45
C PRO A 34 -5.04 3.41 -1.37
N HIS A 35 -4.97 2.71 -2.50
CA HIS A 35 -6.03 2.71 -3.50
C HIS A 35 -6.10 1.38 -4.26
N MET A 36 -7.20 1.19 -4.96
CA MET A 36 -7.36 0.23 -6.05
C MET A 36 -7.96 0.95 -7.27
N HIS A 37 -8.13 0.24 -8.39
CA HIS A 37 -8.92 0.76 -9.51
C HIS A 37 -10.33 0.18 -9.46
N ASP A 38 -11.32 1.05 -9.68
CA ASP A 38 -12.70 0.67 -9.87
C ASP A 38 -12.82 -0.23 -11.12
N PRO A 39 -13.36 -1.45 -11.02
CA PRO A 39 -13.41 -2.38 -12.16
C PRO A 39 -14.30 -1.93 -13.32
N GLU A 40 -15.30 -1.08 -13.07
CA GLU A 40 -16.25 -0.63 -14.10
C GLU A 40 -15.72 0.58 -14.86
N THR A 41 -15.05 1.49 -14.15
CA THR A 41 -14.64 2.80 -14.68
C THR A 41 -13.13 2.97 -14.85
N GLY A 42 -12.33 2.10 -14.23
CA GLY A 42 -10.87 2.19 -14.20
C GLY A 42 -10.32 3.34 -13.35
N ASN A 43 -11.18 4.13 -12.72
CA ASN A 43 -10.77 5.26 -11.88
C ASN A 43 -10.16 4.78 -10.56
N PHE A 44 -9.36 5.63 -9.93
CA PHE A 44 -8.90 5.39 -8.56
C PHE A 44 -10.08 5.32 -7.58
N ALA A 45 -10.09 4.26 -6.78
CA ALA A 45 -10.99 4.03 -5.66
C ALA A 45 -10.17 3.80 -4.37
N PRO A 46 -10.71 4.14 -3.19
CA PRO A 46 -10.05 3.85 -1.92
C PRO A 46 -9.82 2.35 -1.76
N LEU A 47 -8.71 1.97 -1.13
CA LEU A 47 -8.52 0.58 -0.75
C LEU A 47 -9.58 0.20 0.31
N PRO A 48 -10.41 -0.84 0.09
CA PRO A 48 -11.44 -1.22 1.04
C PRO A 48 -10.85 -1.66 2.39
N SER A 49 -11.63 -1.48 3.46
CA SER A 49 -11.20 -1.92 4.80
C SER A 49 -10.96 -3.44 4.82
N GLY A 50 -9.87 -3.85 5.45
CA GLY A 50 -9.49 -5.26 5.53
C GLY A 50 -8.89 -5.84 4.24
N MET A 51 -8.66 -5.02 3.21
CA MET A 51 -7.90 -5.39 2.02
C MET A 51 -6.44 -4.92 2.13
N VAL A 52 -5.55 -5.70 1.52
CA VAL A 52 -4.10 -5.45 1.45
C VAL A 52 -3.66 -5.61 0.00
N ALA A 53 -2.86 -4.67 -0.50
CA ALA A 53 -2.16 -4.83 -1.76
C ALA A 53 -0.95 -5.75 -1.55
N VAL A 54 -0.85 -6.82 -2.33
CA VAL A 54 0.27 -7.76 -2.29
C VAL A 54 1.09 -7.54 -3.55
N GLU A 55 2.36 -7.19 -3.40
CA GLU A 55 3.33 -7.20 -4.50
C GLU A 55 4.04 -8.54 -4.53
N ASP A 56 3.91 -9.26 -5.65
CA ASP A 56 4.67 -10.47 -5.95
C ASP A 56 5.10 -10.46 -7.41
N ASN A 57 6.37 -10.77 -7.67
CA ASN A 57 6.94 -10.82 -9.02
C ASN A 57 6.62 -9.59 -9.89
N LEU A 58 6.73 -8.38 -9.32
CA LEU A 58 6.43 -7.10 -9.98
C LEU A 58 4.97 -6.94 -10.42
N GLN A 59 4.06 -7.74 -9.86
CA GLN A 59 2.62 -7.63 -10.05
C GLN A 59 1.96 -7.30 -8.71
N VAL A 60 0.92 -6.47 -8.74
CA VAL A 60 0.13 -6.13 -7.55
C VAL A 60 -1.22 -6.82 -7.65
N SER A 61 -1.55 -7.60 -6.62
CA SER A 61 -2.86 -8.18 -6.38
C SER A 61 -3.48 -7.60 -5.10
N PHE A 62 -4.77 -7.84 -4.88
CA PHE A 62 -5.48 -7.36 -3.70
C PHE A 62 -6.13 -8.53 -2.98
N HIS A 63 -5.80 -8.70 -1.70
CA HIS A 63 -6.22 -9.82 -0.87
C HIS A 63 -6.85 -9.33 0.42
N HIS A 64 -7.70 -10.15 1.02
CA HIS A 64 -8.12 -9.90 2.40
C HIS A 64 -6.93 -10.08 3.36
N ALA A 65 -6.84 -9.21 4.37
CA ALA A 65 -5.77 -9.24 5.38
C ALA A 65 -5.70 -10.58 6.16
N SER A 66 -6.77 -11.38 6.16
CA SER A 66 -6.83 -12.70 6.79
C SER A 66 -6.30 -13.83 5.91
N GLU A 67 -5.96 -13.57 4.64
CA GLU A 67 -5.50 -14.60 3.73
C GLU A 67 -4.07 -15.06 4.06
N PRO A 68 -3.77 -16.37 3.96
CA PRO A 68 -2.44 -16.89 4.27
C PRO A 68 -1.30 -16.29 3.43
N GLU A 69 -1.59 -15.88 2.19
CA GLU A 69 -0.62 -15.26 1.29
C GLU A 69 -0.08 -13.94 1.85
N VAL A 70 -0.94 -13.15 2.51
CA VAL A 70 -0.55 -11.91 3.19
C VAL A 70 0.38 -12.19 4.37
N SER A 71 0.18 -13.32 5.08
CA SER A 71 1.00 -13.67 6.25
C SER A 71 2.44 -14.05 5.92
N ASN A 72 2.71 -14.47 4.67
CA ASN A 72 4.05 -14.79 4.19
C ASN A 72 4.77 -13.58 3.57
N ALA A 73 4.08 -12.46 3.40
CA ALA A 73 4.61 -11.25 2.80
C ALA A 73 5.10 -10.26 3.88
N ARG A 74 6.08 -9.42 3.53
CA ARG A 74 6.61 -8.38 4.43
C ARG A 74 5.82 -7.09 4.27
N PRO A 75 5.32 -6.46 5.35
CA PRO A 75 4.61 -5.19 5.23
C PRO A 75 5.57 -4.07 4.79
N VAL A 76 5.13 -3.29 3.81
CA VAL A 76 5.88 -2.15 3.25
C VAL A 76 5.04 -0.87 3.15
N GLY A 77 3.75 -0.95 3.50
CA GLY A 77 2.86 0.20 3.60
C GLY A 77 1.85 0.00 4.73
N TRP A 78 1.57 1.07 5.47
CA TRP A 78 0.70 1.06 6.63
C TRP A 78 -0.37 2.14 6.57
N VAL A 79 -1.53 1.84 7.14
CA VAL A 79 -2.61 2.79 7.43
C VAL A 79 -2.88 2.83 8.91
N TRP A 80 -3.32 3.98 9.41
CA TRP A 80 -3.79 4.10 10.78
C TRP A 80 -5.19 3.50 10.90
N ASP A 81 -5.37 2.47 11.74
CA ASP A 81 -6.68 1.95 12.07
C ASP A 81 -7.22 2.63 13.33
N ASN A 82 -8.33 3.36 13.16
CA ASN A 82 -8.98 4.06 14.27
C ASN A 82 -9.62 3.11 15.30
N SER A 83 -9.98 1.89 14.91
CA SER A 83 -10.63 0.96 15.83
C SER A 83 -9.63 0.38 16.83
N SER A 84 -8.47 -0.05 16.34
CA SER A 84 -7.40 -0.64 17.15
C SER A 84 -6.35 0.37 17.62
N GLN A 85 -6.39 1.63 17.14
CA GLN A 85 -5.42 2.69 17.45
C GLN A 85 -3.98 2.23 17.16
N THR A 86 -3.77 1.51 16.06
CA THR A 86 -2.46 1.05 15.62
C THR A 86 -2.28 1.21 14.11
N ALA A 87 -1.02 1.20 13.68
CA ALA A 87 -0.68 1.05 12.27
C ALA A 87 -0.94 -0.39 11.82
N MET A 88 -1.70 -0.55 10.74
CA MET A 88 -2.05 -1.83 10.12
C MET A 88 -1.42 -1.91 8.72
N ALA A 89 -0.92 -3.07 8.35
CA ALA A 89 -0.39 -3.31 7.01
C ALA A 89 -1.51 -3.18 5.97
N CYS A 90 -1.21 -2.52 4.86
CA CYS A 90 -2.10 -2.40 3.70
C CYS A 90 -1.35 -2.50 2.37
N ILE A 91 -0.02 -2.54 2.40
CA ILE A 91 0.80 -3.09 1.32
C ILE A 91 1.78 -4.08 1.92
N THR A 92 1.88 -5.25 1.32
CA THR A 92 2.88 -6.27 1.66
C THR A 92 3.61 -6.72 0.40
N CYS A 93 4.89 -7.05 0.51
CA CYS A 93 5.74 -7.51 -0.59
C CYS A 93 6.26 -8.91 -0.27
N ILE A 94 6.13 -9.85 -1.22
CA ILE A 94 6.77 -11.15 -1.14
C ILE A 94 8.21 -10.97 -1.61
N GLU A 95 9.18 -11.36 -0.78
CA GLU A 95 10.59 -11.25 -1.15
C GLU A 95 10.86 -12.03 -2.42
N TYR A 96 11.30 -11.33 -3.46
CA TYR A 96 11.75 -11.96 -4.69
C TYR A 96 13.00 -12.80 -4.40
N SER A 97 12.85 -14.12 -4.39
CA SER A 97 13.93 -15.07 -4.05
C SER A 97 15.04 -15.17 -5.11
N GLY A 98 14.93 -14.45 -6.23
CA GLY A 98 15.99 -14.36 -7.23
C GLY A 98 16.33 -15.67 -7.95
N GLN A 99 15.56 -16.75 -7.76
CA GLN A 99 15.73 -17.98 -8.53
C GLN A 99 15.12 -17.84 -9.93
N HIS A 100 15.72 -16.98 -10.75
CA HIS A 100 15.80 -17.29 -12.16
C HIS A 100 16.60 -18.57 -12.29
N GLY A 101 15.90 -19.68 -12.57
CA GLY A 101 16.53 -20.76 -13.30
C GLY A 101 17.18 -20.13 -14.53
N ARG A 102 18.51 -20.17 -14.59
CA ARG A 102 19.23 -19.89 -15.82
C ARG A 102 18.79 -20.93 -16.84
N THR A 103 17.70 -20.68 -17.55
CA THR A 103 17.46 -21.34 -18.83
C THR A 103 18.34 -20.61 -19.83
N ASN A 104 19.51 -21.20 -20.09
CA ASN A 104 20.32 -20.86 -21.25
C ASN A 104 19.47 -21.07 -22.50
N HIS A 105 19.18 -20.00 -23.24
CA HIS A 105 18.85 -20.04 -24.66
C HIS A 105 19.63 -18.95 -25.37
#